data_AF-A0AAU8LPF4-F1
#
_entry.id   AF-A0AAU8LPF4-F1
#
_cell.length_a   1.000
_cell.length_b   1.000
_cell.length_c   1.000
_cell.angle_alpha   90.00
_cell.angle_beta   90.00
_cell.angle_gamma   90.00
#
_symmetry.space_group_name_H-M   'P 1'
#
loop_
_entity.id
_entity.type
_entity.pdbx_description
1 polymer ?
#
loop_
_entity_poly.entity_id
_entity_poly.type
_entity_poly.pdbx_seq_one_letter_code
_entity_poly.pdbx_strand_id
1 'polypeptide(L)'
;MVIIEREEGEPPADLPDGLDNLGPHNILSFKSHQEPFTPWACDELLGHYVNYRKQASPSMDNLLPSEDFRLYAVAARYPEKLARKVQLHEHAPGVYDFIWASRSVRLIVTGRVAQAKRNAVWELFSGIPERVAHGASGYAWRTEGLSSVISTLYTHYRLEGIQMPYTVKDYFREVTLEHLDTLTLEERLRGFSKEELLKYFFSDESGGKIDEEQIKLYIQRIQQKESKK
;
A
#
# COMPACT_ATOMS: atom_id res chain seq x y z
N MET A 1 6.97 13.49 -4.21
CA MET A 1 6.96 13.20 -5.66
C MET A 1 7.37 11.75 -5.85
N VAL A 2 6.68 11.03 -6.73
CA VAL A 2 7.02 9.68 -7.19
C VAL A 2 7.22 9.73 -8.69
N ILE A 3 8.17 8.96 -9.20
CA ILE A 3 8.40 8.79 -10.64
C ILE A 3 8.07 7.33 -10.98
N ILE A 4 7.28 7.13 -12.04
CA ILE A 4 7.00 5.81 -12.60
C ILE A 4 7.65 5.77 -13.97
N GLU A 5 8.64 4.90 -14.12
CA GLU A 5 9.35 4.65 -15.37
C GLU A 5 8.91 3.32 -15.96
N ARG A 6 8.97 3.23 -17.28
CA ARG A 6 8.73 1.97 -17.97
C ARG A 6 10.00 1.13 -17.96
N GLU A 7 9.92 -0.06 -17.40
CA GLU A 7 10.98 -1.06 -17.44
C GLU A 7 10.59 -2.27 -18.33
N GLU A 8 11.55 -3.16 -18.60
CA GLU A 8 11.30 -4.42 -19.29
C GLU A 8 10.57 -5.40 -18.36
N GLY A 9 9.46 -5.97 -18.83
CA GLY A 9 8.67 -6.94 -18.07
C GLY A 9 7.25 -7.10 -18.60
N GLU A 10 6.50 -8.06 -18.07
CA GLU A 10 5.07 -8.16 -18.35
C GLU A 10 4.32 -7.00 -17.67
N PRO A 11 3.59 -6.18 -18.42
CA PRO A 11 2.81 -5.10 -17.82
C PRO A 11 1.70 -5.67 -16.92
N PRO A 12 1.23 -4.91 -15.94
CA PRO A 12 0.06 -5.29 -15.15
C PRO A 12 -1.12 -5.57 -16.08
N ALA A 13 -1.88 -6.64 -15.80
CA ALA A 13 -3.05 -7.01 -16.59
C ALA A 13 -4.10 -5.88 -16.61
N ASP A 14 -4.27 -5.19 -15.47
CA ASP A 14 -5.11 -4.01 -15.33
C ASP A 14 -4.33 -2.91 -14.60
N LEU A 15 -4.48 -1.67 -15.07
CA LEU A 15 -3.99 -0.49 -14.37
C LEU A 15 -5.12 0.16 -13.57
N PRO A 16 -4.79 0.83 -12.44
CA PRO A 16 -5.75 1.68 -11.75
C PRO A 16 -6.29 2.78 -12.68
N ASP A 17 -7.56 3.13 -12.50
CA ASP A 17 -8.22 4.17 -13.30
C ASP A 17 -7.42 5.48 -13.21
N GLY A 18 -7.21 6.13 -14.36
CA GLY A 18 -6.39 7.32 -14.49
C GLY A 18 -4.92 7.06 -14.84
N LEU A 19 -4.43 5.81 -14.79
CA LEU A 19 -3.09 5.45 -15.30
C LEU A 19 -3.14 4.76 -16.67
N ASP A 20 -4.26 4.85 -17.38
CA ASP A 20 -4.45 4.33 -18.74
C ASP A 20 -3.60 5.03 -19.81
N ASN A 21 -3.01 6.19 -19.51
CA ASN A 21 -2.23 7.00 -20.46
C ASN A 21 -0.75 7.17 -20.06
N LEU A 22 -0.18 6.20 -19.33
CA LEU A 22 1.24 6.21 -18.95
C LEU A 22 2.14 6.42 -20.17
N GLY A 23 3.12 7.32 -20.03
CA GLY A 23 4.17 7.57 -21.01
C GLY A 23 5.48 6.92 -20.58
N PRO A 24 6.58 7.19 -21.31
CA PRO A 24 7.93 6.80 -20.90
C PRO A 24 8.31 7.30 -19.51
N HIS A 25 7.92 8.54 -19.18
CA HIS A 25 8.20 9.18 -17.90
C HIS A 25 6.92 9.70 -17.25
N ASN A 26 6.64 9.31 -16.01
CA ASN A 26 5.40 9.67 -15.33
C ASN A 26 5.73 10.28 -13.97
N ILE A 27 5.44 11.56 -13.79
CA ILE A 27 5.69 12.26 -12.53
C ILE A 27 4.39 12.41 -11.77
N LEU A 28 4.38 11.92 -10.53
CA LEU A 28 3.23 11.91 -9.66
C LEU A 28 3.49 12.73 -8.40
N SER A 29 2.57 13.63 -8.09
CA SER A 29 2.53 14.31 -6.80
C SER A 29 1.26 13.89 -6.06
N PHE A 30 1.40 13.50 -4.80
CA PHE A 30 0.28 13.12 -3.95
C PHE A 30 0.11 14.16 -2.84
N LYS A 31 -1.14 14.56 -2.59
CA LYS A 31 -1.53 15.40 -1.47
C LYS A 31 -2.63 14.71 -0.67
N SER A 32 -2.41 14.58 0.64
CA SER A 32 -3.24 13.79 1.54
C SER A 32 -4.56 14.48 1.91
N HIS A 33 -5.29 13.95 2.88
CA HIS A 33 -6.56 14.55 3.30
C HIS A 33 -6.34 15.92 3.98
N GLN A 34 -5.25 16.07 4.74
CA GLN A 34 -4.93 17.30 5.46
C GLN A 34 -4.39 18.40 4.53
N GLU A 35 -3.60 18.03 3.53
CA GLU A 35 -3.01 18.97 2.58
C GLU A 35 -3.83 18.99 1.28
N PRO A 36 -4.57 20.07 0.96
CA PRO A 36 -5.31 20.12 -0.30
C PRO A 36 -4.34 20.23 -1.48
N PHE A 37 -4.66 19.57 -2.60
CA PHE A 37 -3.98 19.87 -3.86
C PHE A 37 -4.40 21.27 -4.33
N THR A 38 -3.45 22.20 -4.40
CA THR A 38 -3.71 23.62 -4.71
C THR A 38 -3.01 24.04 -6.01
N PRO A 39 -3.32 25.23 -6.55
CA PRO A 39 -2.51 25.85 -7.60
C PRO A 39 -1.00 25.85 -7.32
N TRP A 40 -0.60 26.10 -6.07
CA TRP A 40 0.80 26.03 -5.67
C TRP A 40 1.39 24.62 -5.82
N ALA A 41 0.63 23.58 -5.46
CA ALA A 41 1.04 22.20 -5.67
C ALA A 41 1.19 21.84 -7.17
N CYS A 42 0.46 22.50 -8.06
CA CYS A 42 0.67 22.37 -9.51
C CYS A 42 2.02 22.99 -9.93
N ASP A 43 2.38 24.14 -9.38
CA ASP A 43 3.68 24.76 -9.63
C ASP A 43 4.84 23.91 -9.10
N GLU A 44 4.67 23.30 -7.91
CA GLU A 44 5.61 22.30 -7.36
C GLU A 44 5.76 21.11 -8.32
N LEU A 45 4.66 20.52 -8.80
CA LEU A 45 4.68 19.42 -9.75
C LEU A 45 5.37 19.80 -11.06
N LEU A 46 5.16 21.01 -11.57
CA LEU A 46 5.82 21.49 -12.77
C LEU A 46 7.32 21.70 -12.54
N GLY A 47 7.72 22.24 -11.39
CA GLY A 47 9.12 22.37 -11.01
C GLY A 47 9.82 21.01 -10.90
N HIS A 48 9.14 20.04 -10.30
CA HIS A 48 9.57 18.65 -10.25
C HIS A 48 9.78 18.04 -11.64
N TYR A 49 8.82 18.23 -12.55
CA TYR A 49 8.96 17.83 -13.95
C TYR A 49 10.19 18.47 -14.62
N VAL A 50 10.38 19.78 -14.49
CA VAL A 50 11.51 20.47 -15.11
C VAL A 50 12.84 19.92 -14.59
N ASN A 51 12.94 19.73 -13.28
CA ASN A 51 14.16 19.20 -12.66
C ASN A 51 14.44 17.76 -13.10
N TYR A 52 13.41 16.91 -13.09
CA TYR A 52 13.56 15.52 -13.49
C TYR A 52 13.89 15.39 -14.99
N ARG A 53 13.21 16.14 -15.87
CA ARG A 53 13.52 16.14 -17.31
C ARG A 53 14.98 16.51 -17.58
N LYS A 54 15.54 17.49 -16.86
CA LYS A 54 16.97 17.85 -16.97
C LYS A 54 17.89 16.71 -16.55
N GLN A 55 17.51 15.94 -15.54
CA GLN A 55 18.30 14.80 -15.03
C GLN A 55 18.20 13.56 -15.92
N ALA A 56 17.01 13.28 -16.45
CA ALA A 56 16.76 12.14 -17.32
C ALA A 56 17.28 12.36 -18.76
N SER A 57 17.53 13.60 -19.15
CA SER A 57 18.01 13.93 -20.49
C SER A 57 19.52 13.71 -20.63
N PRO A 58 20.01 13.33 -21.83
CA PRO A 58 21.45 13.16 -22.09
C PRO A 58 22.30 14.40 -21.76
N SER A 59 21.77 15.59 -22.01
CA SER A 59 22.40 16.85 -21.63
C SER A 59 21.38 18.00 -21.57
N MET A 60 21.80 19.15 -21.05
CA MET A 60 20.97 20.36 -21.01
C MET A 60 20.66 20.95 -22.40
N ASP A 61 21.50 20.65 -23.40
CA ASP A 61 21.32 21.08 -24.79
C ASP A 61 20.54 20.06 -25.63
N ASN A 62 20.35 18.85 -25.10
CA ASN A 62 19.61 17.76 -25.74
C ASN A 62 18.57 17.19 -24.77
N LEU A 63 17.55 17.99 -24.46
CA LEU A 63 16.47 17.58 -23.58
C LEU A 63 15.53 16.60 -24.29
N LEU A 64 15.15 15.53 -23.59
CA LEU A 64 14.12 14.59 -24.06
C LEU A 64 12.83 15.34 -24.43
N PRO A 65 12.06 14.88 -25.44
CA PRO A 65 10.79 15.47 -25.83
C PRO A 65 9.86 15.66 -24.64
N SER A 66 9.13 16.77 -24.61
CA SER A 66 8.26 17.04 -23.47
C SER A 66 6.99 16.19 -23.45
N GLU A 67 6.68 15.60 -24.60
CA GLU A 67 5.56 14.72 -24.89
C GLU A 67 5.80 13.31 -24.32
N ASP A 68 7.03 12.99 -23.91
CA ASP A 68 7.38 11.73 -23.24
C ASP A 68 7.03 11.76 -21.74
N PHE A 69 6.69 12.94 -21.21
CA PHE A 69 6.39 13.13 -19.79
C PHE A 69 4.89 13.25 -19.57
N ARG A 70 4.36 12.51 -18.61
CA ARG A 70 2.99 12.61 -18.09
C ARG A 70 3.01 13.13 -16.66
N LEU A 71 2.12 14.07 -16.36
CA LEU A 71 2.01 14.70 -15.05
C LEU A 71 0.72 14.25 -14.37
N TYR A 72 0.85 13.68 -13.18
CA TYR A 72 -0.26 13.20 -12.37
C TYR A 72 -0.34 13.98 -11.06
N ALA A 73 -1.47 14.64 -10.86
CA ALA A 73 -1.87 15.22 -9.59
C ALA A 73 -2.79 14.22 -8.88
N VAL A 74 -2.35 13.64 -7.77
CA VAL A 74 -3.17 12.71 -6.98
C VAL A 74 -3.58 13.41 -5.70
N ALA A 75 -4.88 13.43 -5.43
CA ALA A 75 -5.44 14.11 -4.27
C ALA A 75 -6.41 13.20 -3.53
N ALA A 76 -6.25 13.10 -2.20
CA ALA A 76 -7.21 12.38 -1.35
C ALA A 76 -8.63 12.95 -1.46
N ARG A 77 -8.71 14.29 -1.54
CA ARG A 77 -9.97 15.05 -1.64
C ARG A 77 -10.02 15.90 -2.89
N TYR A 78 -11.23 16.21 -3.33
CA TYR A 78 -11.43 17.05 -4.50
C TYR A 78 -10.85 18.47 -4.28
N PRO A 79 -10.02 18.98 -5.21
CA PRO A 79 -9.27 20.21 -5.00
C PRO A 79 -10.09 21.44 -5.37
N GLU A 80 -11.04 21.84 -4.51
CA GLU A 80 -11.95 22.98 -4.73
C GLU A 80 -11.23 24.27 -5.14
N LYS A 81 -10.09 24.58 -4.52
CA LYS A 81 -9.32 25.79 -4.82
C LYS A 81 -8.68 25.76 -6.22
N LEU A 82 -8.30 24.57 -6.70
CA LEU A 82 -7.77 24.39 -8.04
C LEU A 82 -8.91 24.44 -9.07
N ALA A 83 -10.00 23.72 -8.81
CA ALA A 83 -11.17 23.64 -9.68
C ALA A 83 -11.82 25.00 -9.97
N ARG A 84 -11.63 26.00 -9.11
CA ARG A 84 -12.06 27.39 -9.35
C ARG A 84 -11.20 28.17 -10.34
N LYS A 85 -9.98 27.69 -10.63
CA LYS A 85 -9.02 28.38 -11.51
C LYS A 85 -8.84 27.71 -12.87
N VAL A 86 -9.16 26.44 -12.97
CA VAL A 86 -9.01 25.65 -14.20
C VAL A 86 -10.29 24.90 -14.51
N GLN A 87 -10.50 24.65 -15.79
CA GLN A 87 -11.56 23.75 -16.22
C GLN A 87 -11.07 22.30 -16.09
N LEU A 88 -11.70 21.55 -15.18
CA LEU A 88 -11.47 20.12 -15.03
C LEU A 88 -12.41 19.36 -15.97
N HIS A 89 -11.85 18.57 -16.87
CA HIS A 89 -12.61 17.71 -17.79
C HIS A 89 -12.64 16.30 -17.23
N GLU A 90 -13.81 15.84 -16.79
CA GLU A 90 -13.95 14.49 -16.24
C GLU A 90 -13.94 13.44 -17.37
N HIS A 91 -13.02 12.50 -17.28
CA HIS A 91 -12.89 11.38 -18.21
C HIS A 91 -13.53 10.11 -17.67
N ALA A 92 -13.42 9.91 -16.37
CA ALA A 92 -14.00 8.81 -15.62
C ALA A 92 -14.30 9.31 -14.19
N PRO A 93 -15.14 8.61 -13.40
CA PRO A 93 -15.41 9.02 -12.03
C PRO A 93 -14.11 9.29 -11.26
N GLY A 94 -13.93 10.52 -10.78
CA GLY A 94 -12.75 10.91 -10.01
C GLY A 94 -11.45 11.09 -10.80
N VAL A 95 -11.48 10.97 -12.13
CA VAL A 95 -10.34 11.19 -13.04
C VAL A 95 -10.64 12.36 -13.96
N TYR A 96 -9.83 13.40 -13.87
CA TYR A 96 -10.01 14.63 -14.62
C TYR A 96 -8.73 15.01 -15.36
N ASP A 97 -8.83 15.58 -16.54
CA ASP A 97 -7.69 16.22 -17.22
C ASP A 97 -7.88 17.74 -17.23
N PHE A 98 -6.78 18.47 -17.09
CA PHE A 98 -6.77 19.92 -17.15
C PHE A 98 -5.43 20.45 -17.66
N ILE A 99 -5.44 21.70 -18.13
CA ILE A 99 -4.21 22.39 -18.55
C ILE A 99 -3.70 23.26 -17.40
N TRP A 100 -2.43 23.08 -17.03
CA TRP A 100 -1.70 23.97 -16.14
C TRP A 100 -0.52 24.60 -16.88
N ALA A 101 -0.48 25.93 -16.94
CA ALA A 101 0.43 26.69 -17.80
C ALA A 101 0.33 26.25 -19.27
N SER A 102 1.20 25.34 -19.72
CA SER A 102 1.22 24.78 -21.08
C SER A 102 1.27 23.24 -21.10
N ARG A 103 0.96 22.59 -19.97
CA ARG A 103 1.03 21.15 -19.81
C ARG A 103 -0.35 20.56 -19.49
N SER A 104 -0.63 19.41 -20.09
CA SER A 104 -1.74 18.58 -19.67
C SER A 104 -1.36 17.85 -18.38
N VAL A 105 -2.25 17.92 -17.39
CA VAL A 105 -2.10 17.27 -16.09
C VAL A 105 -3.34 16.43 -15.84
N ARG A 106 -3.13 15.16 -15.46
CA ARG A 106 -4.19 14.27 -15.03
C ARG A 106 -4.36 14.35 -13.52
N LEU A 107 -5.55 14.75 -13.08
CA LEU A 107 -5.98 14.76 -11.70
C LEU A 107 -6.71 13.46 -11.36
N ILE A 108 -6.21 12.74 -10.37
CA ILE A 108 -6.86 11.55 -9.79
C ILE A 108 -7.28 11.90 -8.37
N VAL A 109 -8.60 11.94 -8.14
CA VAL A 109 -9.18 12.17 -6.82
C VAL A 109 -9.55 10.82 -6.22
N THR A 110 -8.67 10.30 -5.37
CA THR A 110 -8.75 8.91 -4.87
C THR A 110 -10.04 8.63 -4.09
N GLY A 111 -10.62 9.62 -3.42
CA GLY A 111 -11.93 9.52 -2.77
C GLY A 111 -13.14 9.49 -3.73
N ARG A 112 -12.95 9.76 -5.03
CA ARG A 112 -14.01 9.78 -6.05
C ARG A 112 -13.85 8.72 -7.15
N VAL A 113 -12.68 8.09 -7.27
CA VAL A 113 -12.48 6.99 -8.22
C VAL A 113 -13.47 5.85 -7.96
N ALA A 114 -14.00 5.23 -9.00
CA ALA A 114 -14.95 4.12 -8.89
C ALA A 114 -14.41 2.98 -8.00
N GLN A 115 -15.26 2.42 -7.15
CA GLN A 115 -14.87 1.26 -6.33
C GLN A 115 -14.75 0.03 -7.23
N ALA A 116 -13.54 -0.51 -7.33
CA ALA A 116 -13.22 -1.65 -8.16
C ALA A 116 -11.91 -2.29 -7.68
N LYS A 117 -11.76 -3.60 -7.89
CA LYS A 117 -10.54 -4.33 -7.48
C LYS A 117 -9.26 -3.70 -8.04
N ARG A 118 -9.27 -3.23 -9.29
CA ARG A 118 -8.14 -2.54 -9.94
C ARG A 118 -7.80 -1.18 -9.29
N ASN A 119 -8.76 -0.55 -8.62
CA ASN A 119 -8.61 0.73 -7.93
C ASN A 119 -8.29 0.58 -6.44
N ALA A 120 -8.01 -0.64 -5.97
CA ALA A 120 -7.70 -0.90 -4.56
C ALA A 120 -6.56 -0.01 -4.03
N VAL A 121 -5.56 0.33 -4.87
CA VAL A 121 -4.51 1.30 -4.51
C VAL A 121 -5.07 2.70 -4.25
N TRP A 122 -6.00 3.19 -5.07
CA TRP A 122 -6.62 4.49 -4.85
C TRP A 122 -7.47 4.51 -3.60
N GLU A 123 -8.16 3.41 -3.33
CA GLU A 123 -8.96 3.30 -2.12
C GLU A 123 -8.09 3.35 -0.85
N LEU A 124 -6.91 2.71 -0.86
CA LEU A 124 -5.92 2.83 0.20
C LEU A 124 -5.48 4.28 0.43
N PHE A 125 -5.35 5.07 -0.63
CA PHE A 125 -4.95 6.49 -0.54
C PHE A 125 -6.13 7.47 -0.51
N SER A 126 -7.36 7.01 -0.28
CA SER A 126 -8.57 7.85 -0.33
C SER A 126 -8.74 8.76 0.88
N GLY A 127 -8.16 8.40 2.03
CA GLY A 127 -8.44 9.05 3.31
C GLY A 127 -9.90 8.87 3.79
N ILE A 128 -10.66 7.95 3.19
CA ILE A 128 -12.03 7.59 3.59
C ILE A 128 -11.97 6.20 4.25
N PRO A 129 -12.29 6.06 5.55
CA PRO A 129 -12.05 4.82 6.29
C PRO A 129 -12.61 3.55 5.64
N GLU A 130 -13.85 3.62 5.15
CA GLU A 130 -14.55 2.48 4.55
C GLU A 130 -13.88 2.03 3.24
N ARG A 131 -13.42 3.01 2.44
CA ARG A 131 -12.69 2.73 1.20
C ARG A 131 -11.32 2.17 1.50
N VAL A 132 -10.60 2.76 2.44
CA VAL A 132 -9.27 2.27 2.84
C VAL A 132 -9.35 0.80 3.30
N ALA A 133 -10.37 0.44 4.09
CA ALA A 133 -10.60 -0.94 4.50
C ALA A 133 -10.91 -1.87 3.31
N HIS A 134 -11.77 -1.43 2.38
CA HIS A 134 -12.07 -2.20 1.17
C HIS A 134 -10.82 -2.39 0.30
N GLY A 135 -10.04 -1.33 0.07
CA GLY A 135 -8.79 -1.37 -0.68
C GLY A 135 -7.76 -2.32 -0.06
N ALA A 136 -7.63 -2.33 1.26
CA ALA A 136 -6.71 -3.24 1.96
C ALA A 136 -7.08 -4.72 1.76
N SER A 137 -8.38 -5.04 1.73
CA SER A 137 -8.87 -6.39 1.48
C SER A 137 -8.78 -6.82 0.00
N GLY A 138 -8.91 -5.88 -0.92
CA GLY A 138 -8.93 -6.14 -2.37
C GLY A 138 -7.56 -6.08 -3.06
N TYR A 139 -6.56 -5.46 -2.41
CA TYR A 139 -5.23 -5.29 -2.99
C TYR A 139 -4.43 -6.60 -2.92
N ALA A 140 -4.07 -7.14 -4.08
CA ALA A 140 -3.24 -8.33 -4.17
C ALA A 140 -1.77 -7.97 -3.89
N TRP A 141 -1.36 -8.13 -2.64
CA TRP A 141 -0.02 -7.86 -2.15
C TRP A 141 1.01 -8.80 -2.81
N ARG A 142 1.63 -8.38 -3.92
CA ARG A 142 2.61 -9.21 -4.65
C ARG A 142 4.01 -9.25 -3.99
N THR A 143 4.17 -8.87 -2.72
CA THR A 143 5.51 -8.84 -2.09
C THR A 143 5.45 -8.97 -0.57
N GLU A 144 6.21 -9.92 -0.02
CA GLU A 144 6.54 -10.02 1.41
C GLU A 144 7.28 -8.74 1.84
N GLY A 145 6.58 -7.82 2.52
CA GLY A 145 7.14 -6.55 3.00
C GLY A 145 6.21 -5.35 2.91
N LEU A 146 5.21 -5.40 2.04
CA LEU A 146 4.22 -4.32 1.88
C LEU A 146 3.24 -4.21 3.06
N SER A 147 3.20 -5.22 3.95
CA SER A 147 2.43 -5.18 5.19
C SER A 147 2.88 -4.05 6.14
N SER A 148 4.18 -3.78 6.19
CA SER A 148 4.74 -2.66 6.96
C SER A 148 4.32 -1.28 6.41
N VAL A 149 4.13 -1.19 5.10
CA VAL A 149 3.68 0.04 4.42
C VAL A 149 2.23 0.35 4.76
N ILE A 150 1.36 -0.67 4.85
CA ILE A 150 -0.03 -0.49 5.32
C ILE A 150 -0.10 -0.04 6.77
N SER A 151 0.71 -0.64 7.65
CA SER A 151 0.83 -0.22 9.05
C SER A 151 1.21 1.27 9.15
N THR A 152 2.18 1.67 8.33
CA THR A 152 2.65 3.05 8.26
C THR A 152 1.54 3.97 7.76
N LEU A 153 0.83 3.58 6.70
CA LEU A 153 -0.31 4.32 6.14
C LEU A 153 -1.44 4.51 7.16
N TYR A 154 -1.86 3.47 7.87
CA TYR A 154 -2.88 3.57 8.91
C TYR A 154 -2.42 4.42 10.10
N THR A 155 -1.14 4.37 10.46
CA THR A 155 -0.56 5.23 11.48
C THR A 155 -0.65 6.69 11.04
N HIS A 156 -0.30 7.00 9.79
CA HIS A 156 -0.47 8.32 9.23
C HIS A 156 -1.94 8.75 9.24
N TYR A 157 -2.89 7.91 8.83
CA TYR A 157 -4.30 8.30 8.86
C TYR A 157 -4.83 8.58 10.28
N ARG A 158 -4.38 7.82 11.28
CA ARG A 158 -4.67 8.15 12.69
C ARG A 158 -4.13 9.51 13.08
N LEU A 159 -2.89 9.84 12.70
CA LEU A 159 -2.31 11.17 12.90
C LEU A 159 -3.09 12.24 12.13
N GLU A 160 -3.65 11.88 10.98
CA GLU A 160 -4.47 12.77 10.16
C GLU A 160 -5.88 13.03 10.74
N GLY A 161 -6.25 12.36 11.84
CA GLY A 161 -7.57 12.46 12.47
C GLY A 161 -8.63 11.56 11.83
N ILE A 162 -8.23 10.68 10.91
CA ILE A 162 -9.11 9.72 10.26
C ILE A 162 -9.22 8.49 11.17
N GLN A 163 -10.39 8.26 11.74
CA GLN A 163 -10.67 7.06 12.54
C GLN A 163 -10.80 5.85 11.62
N MET A 164 -9.85 4.94 11.72
CA MET A 164 -9.88 3.68 11.00
C MET A 164 -10.67 2.64 11.81
N PRO A 165 -11.71 1.99 11.24
CA PRO A 165 -12.46 0.92 11.91
C PRO A 165 -11.63 -0.36 12.05
N TYR A 166 -10.67 -0.56 11.14
CA TYR A 166 -9.74 -1.67 11.14
C TYR A 166 -8.37 -1.21 11.62
N THR A 167 -7.87 -1.79 12.71
CA THR A 167 -6.62 -1.32 13.32
C THR A 167 -5.41 -1.99 12.68
N VAL A 168 -4.26 -1.32 12.74
CA VAL A 168 -2.95 -1.90 12.41
C VAL A 168 -2.72 -3.25 13.10
N LYS A 169 -3.21 -3.39 14.34
CA LYS A 169 -3.10 -4.64 15.09
C LYS A 169 -3.96 -5.75 14.50
N ASP A 170 -5.17 -5.44 14.05
CA ASP A 170 -6.05 -6.41 13.40
C ASP A 170 -5.45 -6.91 12.09
N TYR A 171 -4.85 -6.00 11.30
CA TYR A 171 -4.08 -6.34 10.10
C TYR A 171 -2.92 -7.30 10.37
N PHE A 172 -2.04 -6.95 11.31
CA PHE A 172 -0.94 -7.85 11.65
C PHE A 172 -1.44 -9.17 12.19
N ARG A 173 -2.51 -9.20 12.99
CA ARG A 173 -3.08 -10.46 13.47
C ARG A 173 -3.50 -11.35 12.29
N GLU A 174 -4.21 -10.82 11.31
CA GLU A 174 -4.69 -11.60 10.16
C GLU A 174 -3.55 -12.02 9.23
N VAL A 175 -2.63 -11.11 8.87
CA VAL A 175 -1.47 -11.43 8.03
C VAL A 175 -0.52 -12.41 8.71
N THR A 176 -0.24 -12.21 9.99
CA THR A 176 0.58 -13.16 10.76
C THR A 176 -0.08 -14.53 10.81
N LEU A 177 -1.41 -14.61 10.98
CA LEU A 177 -2.11 -15.89 10.96
C LEU A 177 -1.99 -16.60 9.60
N GLU A 178 -2.11 -15.88 8.49
CA GLU A 178 -1.98 -16.45 7.13
C GLU A 178 -0.55 -16.93 6.80
N HIS A 179 0.48 -16.31 7.40
CA HIS A 179 1.88 -16.65 7.16
C HIS A 179 2.49 -17.51 8.26
N LEU A 180 1.73 -17.88 9.31
CA LEU A 180 2.23 -18.81 10.33
C LEU A 180 2.69 -20.11 9.67
N ASP A 181 1.94 -20.57 8.68
CA ASP A 181 2.10 -21.80 7.92
C ASP A 181 3.48 -21.92 7.26
N THR A 182 4.07 -20.79 6.87
CA THR A 182 5.37 -20.72 6.17
C THR A 182 6.55 -20.81 7.13
N LEU A 183 6.34 -20.57 8.43
CA LEU A 183 7.35 -20.67 9.47
C LEU A 183 7.52 -22.11 9.96
N THR A 184 8.76 -22.51 10.21
CA THR A 184 9.08 -23.77 10.90
C THR A 184 8.59 -23.75 12.35
N LEU A 185 8.44 -24.94 12.94
CA LEU A 185 8.01 -25.06 14.34
C LEU A 185 8.96 -24.32 15.30
N GLU A 186 10.27 -24.34 15.03
CA GLU A 186 11.27 -23.62 15.84
C GLU A 186 11.12 -22.10 15.72
N GLU A 187 10.82 -21.58 14.52
CA GLU A 187 10.59 -20.15 14.31
C GLU A 187 9.30 -19.66 14.97
N ARG A 188 8.23 -20.46 14.93
CA ARG A 188 6.95 -20.12 15.59
C ARG A 188 7.07 -20.07 17.11
N LEU A 189 7.91 -20.93 17.69
CA LEU A 189 8.14 -21.02 19.13
C LEU A 189 9.25 -20.07 19.61
N ARG A 190 9.91 -19.36 18.70
CA ARG A 190 10.99 -18.41 19.01
C ARG A 190 10.44 -17.24 19.82
N GLY A 191 11.03 -16.99 20.99
CA GLY A 191 10.61 -15.92 21.89
C GLY A 191 9.71 -16.37 23.04
N PHE A 192 9.25 -17.62 23.04
CA PHE A 192 8.61 -18.23 24.21
C PHE A 192 9.65 -18.97 25.06
N SER A 193 9.57 -18.78 26.39
CA SER A 193 10.31 -19.62 27.34
C SER A 193 9.70 -21.01 27.43
N LYS A 194 10.51 -21.98 27.89
CA LYS A 194 10.02 -23.35 28.13
C LYS A 194 8.91 -23.36 29.18
N GLU A 195 9.03 -22.52 30.21
CA GLU A 195 8.05 -22.39 31.28
C GLU A 195 6.71 -21.83 30.76
N GLU A 196 6.73 -20.85 29.84
CA GLU A 196 5.51 -20.28 29.24
C GLU A 196 4.77 -21.28 28.35
N LEU A 197 5.51 -22.06 27.56
CA LEU A 197 4.92 -23.11 26.72
C LEU A 197 4.28 -24.20 27.59
N LEU A 198 4.98 -24.65 28.64
CA LEU A 198 4.43 -25.64 29.57
C LEU A 198 3.18 -25.10 30.28
N LYS A 199 3.19 -23.84 30.73
CA LYS A 199 2.00 -23.26 31.36
C LYS A 199 0.80 -23.23 30.42
N TYR A 200 1.01 -22.96 29.13
CA TYR A 200 -0.07 -22.94 28.14
C TYR A 200 -0.62 -24.35 27.84
N PHE A 201 0.23 -25.38 27.72
CA PHE A 201 -0.23 -26.73 27.42
C PHE A 201 -0.83 -27.48 28.62
N PHE A 202 -0.49 -27.08 29.84
CA PHE A 202 -0.81 -27.81 31.08
C PHE A 202 -1.63 -27.03 32.12
N SER A 203 -2.02 -25.78 31.86
CA SER A 203 -2.93 -25.08 32.80
C SER A 203 -4.39 -25.43 32.53
N ASP A 204 -5.10 -25.77 33.61
CA ASP A 204 -6.54 -26.10 33.58
C ASP A 204 -7.41 -24.95 33.04
N GLU A 205 -6.96 -23.70 33.16
CA GLU A 205 -7.71 -22.51 32.72
C GLU A 205 -7.63 -22.24 31.21
N SER A 206 -6.67 -22.81 30.48
CA SER A 206 -6.45 -22.51 29.05
C SER A 206 -6.94 -23.59 28.09
N GLY A 207 -7.60 -24.64 28.61
CA GLY A 207 -8.10 -25.75 27.79
C GLY A 207 -6.98 -26.62 27.22
N GLY A 208 -5.90 -26.82 27.99
CA GLY A 208 -4.79 -27.71 27.66
C GLY A 208 -5.30 -29.10 27.24
N LYS A 209 -5.10 -29.46 25.97
CA LYS A 209 -5.60 -30.71 25.36
C LYS A 209 -4.71 -31.94 25.62
N ILE A 210 -3.63 -31.81 26.38
CA ILE A 210 -2.66 -32.88 26.55
C ILE A 210 -2.66 -33.33 28.00
N ASP A 211 -3.19 -34.53 28.21
CA ASP A 211 -3.14 -35.23 29.48
C ASP A 211 -1.70 -35.67 29.81
N GLU A 212 -1.31 -35.59 31.09
CA GLU A 212 0.00 -36.02 31.59
C GLU A 212 0.36 -37.43 31.12
N GLU A 213 -0.64 -38.31 30.98
CA GLU A 213 -0.47 -39.69 30.54
C GLU A 213 0.01 -39.79 29.08
N GLN A 214 -0.48 -38.92 28.19
CA GLN A 214 -0.09 -38.91 26.77
C GLN A 214 1.36 -38.46 26.59
N ILE A 215 1.85 -37.58 27.45
CA ILE A 215 3.23 -37.08 27.42
C ILE A 215 4.20 -38.13 27.93
N LYS A 216 3.83 -38.86 28.99
CA LYS A 216 4.62 -40.02 29.47
C LYS A 216 4.76 -41.07 28.38
N LEU A 217 3.68 -41.37 27.64
CA LEU A 217 3.71 -42.30 26.51
C LEU A 217 4.59 -41.80 25.35
N TYR A 218 4.55 -40.51 25.04
CA TYR A 218 5.38 -39.92 23.99
C TYR A 218 6.87 -39.93 24.35
N ILE A 219 7.22 -39.59 25.59
CA ILE A 219 8.59 -39.63 26.11
C ILE A 219 9.13 -41.07 26.09
N GLN A 220 8.34 -42.05 26.53
CA GLN A 220 8.71 -43.47 26.43
C GLN A 220 8.99 -43.89 24.98
N ARG A 221 8.18 -43.43 24.01
CA ARG A 221 8.41 -43.71 22.59
C ARG A 221 9.70 -43.09 22.04
N ILE A 222 10.07 -41.89 22.48
CA ILE A 222 11.34 -41.25 22.09
C ILE A 222 12.51 -42.03 22.68
N GLN A 223 12.47 -42.34 23.99
CA GLN A 223 13.52 -43.07 24.68
C GLN A 223 13.73 -44.49 24.10
N GLN A 224 12.64 -45.19 23.73
CA GLN A 224 12.73 -46.50 23.07
C GLN A 224 13.26 -46.43 21.63
N LYS A 225 13.13 -45.29 20.94
CA LYS A 225 13.70 -45.06 19.61
C LYS A 225 15.19 -44.73 19.69
N GLU A 226 15.62 -44.00 20.72
CA GLU A 226 17.03 -43.71 20.97
C GLU A 226 17.79 -44.95 21.47
N SER A 227 17.16 -45.83 22.24
CA SER A 227 17.78 -47.09 22.72
C SER A 227 17.88 -48.20 21.65
N LYS A 228 17.37 -47.96 20.43
CA LYS A 228 17.40 -48.90 19.29
C LYS A 228 18.28 -48.42 18.13
N LYS A 229 18.95 -47.27 18.28
CA LYS A 229 20.05 -46.82 17.41
C LYS A 229 21.39 -47.21 18.05
#